data_AF-A0A164RUR8-F1
#
_entry.id   AF-A0A164RUR8-F1
#
_cell.length_a   1.000
_cell.length_b   1.000
_cell.length_c   1.000
_cell.angle_alpha   90.00
_cell.angle_beta   90.00
_cell.angle_gamma   90.00
#
_symmetry.space_group_name_H-M   'P 1'
#
loop_
_entity.id
_entity.type
_entity.pdbx_description
1 polymer ?
#
loop_
_entity_poly.entity_id
_entity_poly.type
_entity_poly.pdbx_seq_one_letter_code
_entity_poly.pdbx_strand_id
1 'polypeptide(L)'
;MKPKIPEAYRNPEAFGAFEGWVQGFLFARGKDVKHSEAWKCSVCGEQKSDCNVASWIHLPQPKVNLYIFTVCDLDKRSCYEAIQVQRRMMSTVSGVPYQPPMFAPKPPGVQFPLAGSCAMCEKDATASPDAGILRCSGCKLTRYCGAVCQKNDWSRHKAACKAVKDVQWVGLD
;
A
#
# COMPACT_ATOMS: atom_id res chain seq x y z
N MET A 1 5.16 -6.30 17.36
CA MET A 1 5.90 -7.55 17.14
C MET A 1 6.57 -7.37 15.81
N LYS A 2 7.90 -7.28 15.79
CA LYS A 2 8.65 -7.16 14.54
C LYS A 2 8.29 -8.36 13.67
N PRO A 3 7.96 -8.19 12.38
CA PRO A 3 7.80 -9.33 11.50
C PRO A 3 9.11 -10.14 11.54
N LYS A 4 9.02 -11.37 12.02
CA LYS A 4 10.15 -12.30 11.96
C LYS A 4 10.14 -12.87 10.55
N ILE A 5 11.28 -12.81 9.86
CA ILE A 5 11.44 -13.51 8.59
C ILE A 5 11.23 -15.00 8.88
N PRO A 6 10.22 -15.64 8.26
CA PRO A 6 9.98 -17.06 8.41
C PRO A 6 11.24 -17.86 8.07
N GLU A 7 11.48 -18.94 8.79
CA GLU A 7 12.72 -19.73 8.67
C GLU A 7 12.94 -20.26 7.25
N ALA A 8 11.87 -20.63 6.57
CA ALA A 8 11.85 -21.06 5.16
C ALA A 8 12.44 -20.02 4.18
N TYR A 9 12.55 -18.76 4.56
CA TYR A 9 13.05 -17.67 3.71
C TYR A 9 14.43 -17.15 4.15
N ARG A 10 15.11 -17.81 5.08
CA ARG A 10 16.45 -17.41 5.54
C ARG A 10 17.59 -18.01 4.70
N ASN A 11 17.30 -18.90 3.74
CA ASN A 11 18.28 -19.45 2.79
C ASN A 11 18.41 -18.53 1.56
N PRO A 12 19.63 -18.15 1.12
CA PRO A 12 19.88 -17.42 -0.12
C PRO A 12 19.22 -18.01 -1.38
N GLU A 13 19.09 -19.34 -1.49
CA GLU A 13 18.45 -20.01 -2.63
C GLU A 13 16.94 -19.75 -2.70
N ALA A 14 16.33 -19.34 -1.58
CA ALA A 14 14.92 -18.98 -1.49
C ALA A 14 14.65 -17.50 -1.83
N PHE A 15 15.61 -16.77 -2.42
CA PHE A 15 15.50 -15.32 -2.66
C PHE A 15 14.20 -14.91 -3.37
N GLY A 16 13.79 -15.62 -4.43
CA GLY A 16 12.54 -15.33 -5.13
C GLY A 16 11.29 -15.55 -4.26
N ALA A 17 11.29 -16.60 -3.43
CA ALA A 17 10.20 -16.88 -2.50
C ALA A 17 10.18 -15.87 -1.33
N PHE A 18 11.35 -15.42 -0.88
CA PHE A 18 11.50 -14.37 0.12
C PHE A 18 10.99 -13.02 -0.40
N GLU A 19 11.36 -12.65 -1.64
CA GLU A 19 10.86 -11.45 -2.32
C GLU A 19 9.33 -11.50 -2.43
N GLY A 20 8.77 -12.62 -2.91
CA GLY A 20 7.32 -12.80 -2.96
C GLY A 20 6.63 -12.67 -1.60
N TRP A 21 7.24 -13.21 -0.54
CA TRP A 21 6.73 -13.05 0.83
C TRP A 21 6.80 -11.60 1.31
N VAL A 22 7.91 -10.90 1.09
CA VAL A 22 8.08 -9.48 1.47
C VAL A 22 7.06 -8.62 0.74
N GLN A 23 6.89 -8.83 -0.57
CA GLN A 23 5.90 -8.14 -1.37
C GLN A 23 4.49 -8.38 -0.82
N GLY A 24 4.06 -9.64 -0.63
CA GLY A 24 2.77 -9.96 -0.03
C GLY A 24 2.58 -9.35 1.36
N PHE A 25 3.63 -9.34 2.18
CA PHE A 25 3.65 -8.70 3.49
C PHE A 25 3.38 -7.19 3.42
N LEU A 26 3.96 -6.50 2.43
CA LEU A 26 3.80 -5.06 2.24
C LEU A 26 2.44 -4.71 1.64
N PHE A 27 1.97 -5.47 0.64
CA PHE A 27 0.65 -5.23 0.03
C PHE A 27 -0.50 -5.44 1.01
N ALA A 28 -0.41 -6.47 1.86
CA ALA A 28 -1.38 -6.68 2.94
C ALA A 28 -1.52 -5.46 3.88
N ARG A 29 -0.50 -4.59 3.90
CA ARG A 29 -0.44 -3.35 4.70
C ARG A 29 -0.73 -2.10 3.88
N GLY A 30 -0.82 -2.19 2.56
CA GLY A 30 -1.16 -1.04 1.69
C GLY A 30 -2.51 -0.41 2.08
N LYS A 31 -3.47 -1.24 2.51
CA LYS A 31 -4.78 -0.79 3.02
C LYS A 31 -4.67 0.08 4.28
N ASP A 32 -3.60 -0.06 5.05
CA ASP A 32 -3.34 0.73 6.26
C ASP A 32 -2.66 2.07 5.97
N VAL A 33 -2.23 2.32 4.72
CA VAL A 33 -1.67 3.62 4.31
C VAL A 33 -2.81 4.53 3.86
N LYS A 34 -3.26 5.40 4.77
CA LYS A 34 -4.37 6.33 4.55
C LYS A 34 -3.90 7.78 4.71
N HIS A 35 -4.38 8.69 3.88
CA HIS A 35 -4.01 10.13 3.94
C HIS A 35 -5.23 11.03 3.69
N SER A 36 -5.18 12.27 4.16
CA SER A 36 -6.26 13.26 3.98
C SER A 36 -6.22 13.96 2.62
N GLU A 37 -5.05 13.96 1.97
CA GLU A 37 -4.87 14.71 0.73
C GLU A 37 -5.66 14.14 -0.45
N ALA A 38 -6.03 15.00 -1.39
CA ALA A 38 -6.65 14.61 -2.64
C ALA A 38 -5.60 14.11 -3.64
N TRP A 39 -5.00 12.95 -3.36
CA TRP A 39 -4.06 12.34 -4.32
C TRP A 39 -4.84 11.96 -5.58
N LYS A 40 -4.35 12.47 -6.70
CA LYS A 40 -4.91 12.26 -8.05
C LYS A 40 -4.03 11.29 -8.81
N CYS A 41 -4.59 10.66 -9.82
CA CYS A 41 -3.82 9.78 -10.68
C CYS A 41 -2.67 10.56 -11.32
N SER A 42 -1.44 10.05 -11.20
CA SER A 42 -0.25 10.69 -11.77
C SER A 42 -0.25 10.70 -13.29
N VAL A 43 -1.16 9.97 -13.93
CA VAL A 43 -1.32 9.88 -15.38
C VAL A 43 -2.53 10.70 -15.85
N CYS A 44 -3.73 10.42 -15.31
CA CYS A 44 -4.98 11.00 -15.81
C CYS A 44 -5.56 12.13 -14.94
N GLY A 45 -5.09 12.31 -13.70
CA GLY A 45 -5.63 13.31 -12.77
C GLY A 45 -6.93 12.94 -12.04
N GLU A 46 -7.60 11.83 -12.37
CA GLU A 46 -8.78 11.33 -11.62
C GLU A 46 -8.36 10.51 -10.38
N GLN A 47 -9.23 10.39 -9.38
CA GLN A 47 -8.91 9.71 -8.11
C GLN A 47 -8.99 8.18 -8.20
N LYS A 48 -7.99 7.47 -7.62
CA LYS A 48 -8.01 6.12 -6.97
C LYS A 48 -6.59 5.60 -6.74
N SER A 49 -6.34 4.74 -5.74
CA SER A 49 -4.98 4.42 -5.29
C SER A 49 -4.43 3.06 -5.77
N ASP A 50 -3.16 3.02 -6.21
CA ASP A 50 -2.33 1.82 -6.43
C ASP A 50 -1.01 1.94 -5.62
N CYS A 51 -0.20 0.89 -5.57
CA CYS A 51 1.10 0.92 -4.93
C CYS A 51 2.14 0.16 -5.76
N ASN A 52 3.27 0.80 -6.01
CA ASN A 52 4.48 0.20 -6.53
C ASN A 52 5.50 0.00 -5.40
N VAL A 53 6.34 -1.02 -5.51
CA VAL A 53 7.31 -1.38 -4.48
C VAL A 53 8.67 -1.52 -5.12
N ALA A 54 9.70 -0.96 -4.47
CA ALA A 54 11.10 -1.19 -4.80
C ALA A 54 11.81 -1.74 -3.56
N SER A 55 12.51 -2.87 -3.71
CA SER A 55 13.08 -3.62 -2.60
C SER A 55 14.56 -3.94 -2.86
N TRP A 56 15.36 -3.87 -1.81
CA TRP A 56 16.76 -4.30 -1.77
C TRP A 56 16.95 -5.23 -0.57
N ILE A 57 16.21 -6.34 -0.58
CA ILE A 57 16.20 -7.28 0.55
C ILE A 57 17.44 -8.17 0.63
N HIS A 58 18.29 -8.14 -0.41
CA HIS A 58 19.59 -8.82 -0.45
C HIS A 58 20.68 -8.07 0.34
N LEU A 59 20.46 -6.81 0.73
CA LEU A 59 21.46 -6.04 1.48
C LEU A 59 21.58 -6.52 2.94
N PRO A 60 22.75 -6.38 3.59
CA PRO A 60 22.92 -6.71 5.02
C PRO A 60 21.94 -5.99 5.94
N GLN A 61 21.51 -4.78 5.54
CA GLN A 61 20.36 -4.08 6.11
C GLN A 61 19.28 -4.02 5.04
N PRO A 62 18.34 -4.98 5.01
CA PRO A 62 17.27 -5.02 4.02
C PRO A 62 16.46 -3.72 4.03
N LYS A 63 16.22 -3.16 2.84
CA LYS A 63 15.41 -1.95 2.67
C LYS A 63 14.29 -2.20 1.68
N VAL A 64 13.14 -1.58 1.94
CA VAL A 64 12.04 -1.53 1.00
C VAL A 64 11.48 -0.12 0.95
N ASN A 65 11.37 0.42 -0.25
CA ASN A 65 10.71 1.68 -0.55
C ASN A 65 9.34 1.37 -1.16
N LEU A 66 8.29 1.82 -0.48
CA LEU A 66 6.93 1.78 -1.02
C LEU A 66 6.66 3.09 -1.74
N TYR A 67 6.48 3.01 -3.05
CA TYR A 67 6.03 4.12 -3.85
C TYR A 67 4.52 3.98 -4.06
N ILE A 68 3.74 4.71 -3.27
CA ILE A 68 2.28 4.66 -3.36
C ILE A 68 1.85 5.68 -4.39
N PHE A 69 1.41 5.22 -5.57
CA PHE A 69 0.94 6.09 -6.65
C PHE A 69 -0.55 5.93 -6.81
N THR A 70 -1.25 7.04 -6.96
CA THR A 70 -2.68 6.98 -7.26
C THR A 70 -2.85 6.62 -8.76
N VAL A 71 -3.64 5.59 -9.06
CA VAL A 71 -4.04 5.17 -10.41
C VAL A 71 -5.56 5.13 -10.50
N CYS A 72 -6.12 5.93 -11.42
CA CYS A 72 -7.55 6.17 -11.53
C CYS A 72 -8.35 4.92 -11.91
N ASP A 73 -7.90 4.23 -12.96
CA ASP A 73 -8.55 3.04 -13.48
C ASP A 73 -7.54 2.24 -14.32
N LEU A 74 -7.40 0.94 -14.06
CA LEU A 74 -6.60 0.05 -14.91
C LEU A 74 -7.36 -0.34 -16.18
N ASP A 75 -8.67 -0.09 -16.26
CA ASP A 75 -9.45 -0.29 -17.49
C ASP A 75 -9.17 0.82 -18.52
N LYS A 76 -8.69 1.99 -18.06
CA LYS A 76 -8.17 3.04 -18.96
C LYS A 76 -6.81 2.62 -19.49
N ARG A 77 -6.80 2.19 -20.75
CA ARG A 77 -5.60 1.72 -21.47
C ARG A 77 -4.37 2.61 -21.28
N SER A 78 -4.51 3.93 -21.40
CA SER A 78 -3.39 4.88 -21.24
C SER A 78 -2.78 4.89 -19.84
N CYS A 79 -3.60 4.76 -18.80
CA CYS A 79 -3.14 4.69 -17.41
C CYS A 79 -2.48 3.35 -17.12
N TYR A 80 -3.08 2.27 -17.61
CA TYR A 80 -2.51 0.93 -17.49
C TYR A 80 -1.13 0.83 -18.14
N GLU A 81 -1.00 1.26 -19.40
CA GLU A 81 0.28 1.23 -20.12
C GLU A 81 1.35 2.05 -19.41
N ALA A 82 1.00 3.24 -18.91
CA ALA A 82 1.93 4.09 -18.16
C ALA A 82 2.44 3.44 -16.87
N ILE A 83 1.57 2.80 -16.06
CA ILE A 83 2.07 2.13 -14.83
C ILE A 83 2.87 0.88 -15.16
N GLN A 84 2.59 0.20 -16.27
CA GLN A 84 3.40 -0.95 -16.68
C GLN A 84 4.81 -0.54 -17.09
N VAL A 85 4.97 0.60 -17.78
CA VAL A 85 6.29 1.18 -18.05
C VAL A 85 7.01 1.50 -16.75
N GLN A 86 6.33 2.14 -15.80
CA GLN A 86 6.93 2.48 -14.51
C GLN A 86 7.34 1.25 -13.69
N ARG A 87 6.51 0.20 -13.63
CA ARG A 87 6.82 -1.07 -12.96
C ARG A 87 8.03 -1.75 -13.59
N ARG A 88 8.12 -1.74 -14.92
CA ARG A 88 9.28 -2.27 -15.66
C ARG A 88 10.54 -1.49 -15.29
N MET A 89 10.48 -0.16 -15.31
CA MET A 89 11.61 0.68 -14.91
C MET A 89 12.06 0.40 -13.48
N MET A 90 11.11 0.27 -12.54
CA MET A 90 11.44 -0.02 -11.15
C MET A 90 12.12 -1.39 -10.99
N SER A 91 11.62 -2.41 -11.70
CA SER A 91 12.22 -3.74 -11.70
C SER A 91 13.67 -3.71 -12.20
N THR A 92 13.93 -2.96 -13.28
CA THR A 92 15.29 -2.76 -13.82
C THR A 92 16.21 -2.09 -12.79
N VAL A 93 15.73 -1.05 -12.11
CA VAL A 93 16.53 -0.30 -11.12
C VAL A 93 16.83 -1.12 -9.87
N SER A 94 15.90 -1.94 -9.40
CA SER A 94 16.12 -2.80 -8.23
C SER A 94 16.82 -4.11 -8.56
N GLY A 95 17.07 -4.40 -9.84
CA GLY A 95 17.73 -5.63 -10.28
C GLY A 95 16.90 -6.89 -10.03
N VAL A 96 15.58 -6.74 -9.88
CA VAL A 96 14.65 -7.85 -9.68
C VAL A 96 13.97 -8.20 -11.01
N PRO A 97 13.66 -9.49 -11.27
CA PRO A 97 12.87 -9.86 -12.44
C PRO A 97 11.54 -9.11 -12.45
N TYR A 98 11.07 -8.71 -13.63
CA TYR A 98 9.75 -8.07 -13.76
C TYR A 98 8.69 -8.95 -13.10
N GLN A 99 8.05 -8.40 -12.07
CA GLN A 99 6.95 -9.06 -11.40
C GLN A 99 5.64 -8.63 -12.08
N PRO A 100 4.77 -9.57 -12.49
CA PRO A 100 3.43 -9.22 -12.95
C PRO A 100 2.69 -8.42 -11.87
N PRO A 101 1.66 -7.63 -12.22
CA PRO A 101 0.85 -6.96 -11.23
C PRO A 101 0.30 -7.98 -10.23
N MET A 102 0.73 -7.86 -8.96
CA MET A 102 0.25 -8.72 -7.86
C MET A 102 -1.21 -8.47 -7.50
N PHE A 103 -1.78 -7.36 -7.97
CA PHE A 103 -3.21 -7.14 -7.89
C PHE A 103 -3.89 -7.88 -9.03
N ALA A 104 -4.86 -8.72 -8.69
CA ALA A 104 -5.82 -9.18 -9.67
C ALA A 104 -6.42 -7.96 -10.39
N PRO A 105 -6.68 -8.05 -11.71
CA PRO A 105 -7.45 -7.03 -12.40
C PRO A 105 -8.70 -6.75 -11.59
N LYS A 106 -8.92 -5.46 -11.33
CA LYS A 106 -10.14 -5.01 -10.70
C LYS A 106 -11.34 -5.54 -11.50
N PRO A 107 -12.39 -6.07 -10.85
CA PRO A 107 -13.59 -6.46 -11.58
C PRO A 107 -14.19 -5.23 -12.29
N PRO A 108 -14.65 -5.38 -13.55
CA PRO A 108 -15.22 -4.27 -14.31
C PRO A 108 -16.32 -3.54 -13.54
N GLY A 109 -16.27 -2.22 -13.53
CA GLY A 109 -17.30 -1.37 -12.91
C GLY A 109 -17.22 -1.22 -11.38
N VAL A 110 -16.31 -1.89 -10.69
CA VAL A 110 -16.07 -1.63 -9.26
C VAL A 110 -15.45 -0.23 -9.09
N GLN A 111 -15.50 0.40 -7.93
CA GLN A 111 -14.69 1.59 -7.64
C GLN A 111 -13.88 1.33 -6.37
N PHE A 112 -12.59 1.65 -6.37
CA PHE A 112 -11.81 1.56 -5.13
C PHE A 112 -12.11 2.79 -4.28
N PRO A 113 -12.17 2.65 -2.95
CA PRO A 113 -12.47 3.75 -2.06
C PRO A 113 -11.32 4.76 -2.00
N LEU A 114 -11.62 6.00 -1.64
CA LEU A 114 -10.62 7.06 -1.49
C LEU A 114 -9.56 6.69 -0.44
N ALA A 115 -8.33 7.15 -0.63
CA ALA A 115 -7.26 6.97 0.36
C ALA A 115 -7.53 7.67 1.70
N GLY A 116 -8.41 8.68 1.72
CA GLY A 116 -8.91 9.30 2.95
C GLY A 116 -10.04 8.56 3.64
N SER A 117 -10.67 7.59 2.97
CA SER A 117 -11.80 6.84 3.54
C SER A 117 -11.37 5.90 4.67
N CYS A 118 -12.32 5.61 5.54
CA CYS A 118 -12.22 4.63 6.62
C CYS A 118 -11.70 3.28 6.11
N ALA A 119 -10.64 2.77 6.73
CA ALA A 119 -10.03 1.49 6.37
C ALA A 119 -10.92 0.27 6.66
N MET A 120 -12.07 0.42 7.32
CA MET A 120 -13.01 -0.68 7.56
C MET A 120 -14.23 -0.61 6.65
N CYS A 121 -14.99 0.49 6.70
CA CYS A 121 -16.25 0.59 5.97
C CYS A 121 -16.10 1.13 4.54
N GLU A 122 -14.93 1.68 4.19
CA GLU A 122 -14.58 2.10 2.82
C GLU A 122 -15.54 3.13 2.20
N LYS A 123 -16.36 3.80 3.02
CA LYS A 123 -17.29 4.83 2.57
C LYS A 123 -16.53 6.13 2.27
N ASP A 124 -16.59 6.60 1.02
CA ASP A 124 -15.92 7.84 0.60
C ASP A 124 -16.37 9.08 1.36
N ALA A 125 -17.62 9.13 1.84
CA ALA A 125 -18.11 10.20 2.71
C ALA A 125 -17.26 10.38 3.99
N THR A 126 -16.54 9.34 4.42
CA THR A 126 -15.64 9.41 5.58
C THR A 126 -14.28 10.06 5.27
N ALA A 127 -13.98 10.31 3.99
CA ALA A 127 -12.77 11.03 3.57
C ALA A 127 -12.93 12.55 3.63
N SER A 128 -14.16 13.06 3.83
CA SER A 128 -14.40 14.50 3.98
C SER A 128 -13.67 15.07 5.20
N PRO A 129 -13.12 16.30 5.12
CA PRO A 129 -12.61 17.01 6.30
C PRO A 129 -13.62 17.07 7.45
N ASP A 130 -14.91 17.19 7.14
CA ASP A 130 -15.99 17.31 8.13
C ASP A 130 -16.41 15.97 8.76
N ALA A 131 -15.93 14.84 8.23
CA ALA A 131 -16.33 13.52 8.70
C ALA A 131 -15.72 13.12 10.06
N GLY A 132 -14.79 13.92 10.60
CA GLY A 132 -14.16 13.66 11.89
C GLY A 132 -13.37 12.35 11.94
N ILE A 133 -12.79 11.92 10.81
CA ILE A 133 -12.07 10.65 10.72
C ILE A 133 -10.81 10.64 11.61
N LEU A 134 -10.65 9.60 12.41
CA LEU A 134 -9.58 9.50 13.40
C LEU A 134 -8.42 8.66 12.89
N ARG A 135 -7.19 9.09 13.17
CA ARG A 135 -6.00 8.27 12.95
C ARG A 135 -5.89 7.20 14.04
N CYS A 136 -5.42 6.01 13.68
CA CYS A 136 -5.06 5.00 14.69
C CYS A 136 -3.94 5.55 15.58
N SER A 137 -4.18 5.63 16.89
CA SER A 137 -3.21 6.16 17.86
C SER A 137 -1.93 5.31 17.96
N GLY A 138 -2.01 4.02 17.64
CA GLY A 138 -0.87 3.10 17.67
C GLY A 138 0.12 3.34 16.53
N CYS A 139 -0.33 3.26 15.28
CA CYS A 139 0.56 3.34 14.12
C CYS A 139 0.57 4.71 13.42
N LYS A 140 -0.42 5.57 13.67
CA LYS A 140 -0.60 6.89 13.03
C LYS A 140 -0.76 6.88 11.49
N LEU A 141 -0.83 5.69 10.88
CA LEU A 141 -0.82 5.49 9.43
C LEU A 141 -2.22 5.25 8.85
N THR A 142 -3.07 4.49 9.56
CA THR A 142 -4.44 4.16 9.13
C THR A 142 -5.46 5.11 9.74
N ARG A 143 -6.66 5.16 9.17
CA ARG A 143 -7.77 6.04 9.58
C ARG A 143 -9.10 5.31 9.67
N TYR A 144 -9.92 5.67 10.65
CA TYR A 144 -11.24 5.10 10.92
C TYR A 144 -12.26 6.17 11.25
N CYS A 145 -13.50 5.99 10.79
CA CYS A 145 -14.60 6.90 11.13
C CYS A 145 -15.08 6.76 12.59
N GLY A 146 -14.50 5.83 13.37
CA GLY A 146 -14.83 5.66 14.78
C GLY A 146 -14.32 4.33 15.35
N ALA A 147 -14.46 4.18 16.67
CA ALA A 147 -13.96 3.03 17.43
C ALA A 147 -14.56 1.68 16.97
N VAL A 148 -15.81 1.66 16.52
CA VAL A 148 -16.47 0.45 16.00
C VAL A 148 -15.73 -0.08 14.77
N CYS A 149 -15.44 0.79 13.80
CA CYS A 149 -14.70 0.41 12.60
C CYS A 149 -13.27 -0.02 12.93
N GLN A 150 -12.60 0.66 13.86
CA GLN A 150 -11.26 0.27 14.31
C GLN A 150 -11.27 -1.12 14.96
N LYS A 151 -12.24 -1.41 15.84
CA LYS A 151 -12.36 -2.69 16.53
C LYS A 151 -12.65 -3.83 15.56
N ASN A 152 -13.56 -3.62 14.62
CA ASN A 152 -13.92 -4.63 13.61
C ASN A 152 -12.74 -4.95 12.69
N ASP A 153 -11.90 -3.96 12.41
CA ASP A 153 -10.73 -4.12 11.57
C ASP A 153 -9.51 -4.69 12.29
N TRP A 154 -9.57 -4.80 13.62
CA TRP A 154 -8.39 -5.07 14.43
C TRP A 154 -7.69 -6.39 14.09
N SER A 155 -8.44 -7.44 13.77
CA SER A 155 -7.87 -8.74 13.39
C SER A 155 -6.92 -8.63 12.19
N ARG A 156 -7.27 -7.81 11.19
CA ARG A 156 -6.42 -7.48 10.03
C ARG A 156 -5.32 -6.49 10.42
N HIS A 157 -5.70 -5.35 10.98
CA HIS A 157 -4.81 -4.21 11.21
C HIS A 157 -3.70 -4.47 12.23
N LYS A 158 -3.94 -5.31 13.25
CA LYS A 158 -3.03 -5.56 14.37
C LYS A 158 -1.60 -5.88 13.93
N ALA A 159 -1.43 -6.68 12.89
CA ALA A 159 -0.12 -7.07 12.38
C ALA A 159 0.64 -5.91 11.72
N ALA A 160 -0.07 -5.01 11.03
CA ALA A 160 0.49 -3.79 10.47
C ALA A 160 0.80 -2.78 11.57
N CYS A 161 -0.17 -2.54 12.44
CA CYS A 161 -0.08 -1.59 13.54
C CYS A 161 1.16 -1.83 14.40
N LYS A 162 1.44 -3.09 14.73
CA LYS A 162 2.54 -3.50 15.60
C LYS A 162 3.90 -3.55 14.91
N ALA A 163 3.96 -3.37 13.59
CA ALA A 163 5.19 -3.35 12.81
C ALA A 163 5.70 -1.92 12.62
N VAL A 164 4.80 -0.93 12.58
CA VAL A 164 5.14 0.49 12.53
C VAL A 164 5.77 0.91 13.87
N LYS A 165 6.98 1.47 13.80
CA LYS A 165 7.66 2.03 14.98
C LYS A 165 7.45 3.53 15.09
N ASP A 166 7.54 4.21 13.96
CA ASP A 166 7.43 5.66 13.86
C ASP A 166 6.90 6.04 12.47
N VAL A 167 6.27 7.21 12.39
CA VAL A 167 5.79 7.80 11.14
C VAL A 167 6.18 9.26 11.12
N GLN A 168 7.09 9.59 10.19
CA GLN A 168 7.48 10.95 9.88
C GLN A 168 6.82 11.34 8.56
N TRP A 169 6.00 12.39 8.60
CA TRP A 169 5.43 12.98 7.40
C TRP A 169 6.35 14.12 6.96
N VAL A 170 6.84 14.07 5.73
CA VAL A 170 7.80 15.04 5.18
C VAL A 170 7.15 15.73 3.99
N GLY A 171 7.18 17.07 3.95
CA GLY A 171 6.64 17.86 2.83
C GLY A 171 5.11 17.93 2.77
N LEU A 172 4.44 17.83 3.92
CA LEU A 172 3.03 18.18 4.08
C LEU A 172 2.99 19.35 5.07
N ASP A 173 2.89 20.56 4.53
CA ASP A 173 2.63 21.79 5.28
C ASP A 173 1.12 21.98 5.47
#